data_AF-A0A5N5I5P0-F1
#
_entry.id   AF-A0A5N5I5P0-F1
#
_cell.length_a   1.000
_cell.length_b   1.000
_cell.length_c   1.000
_cell.angle_alpha   90.00
_cell.angle_beta   90.00
_cell.angle_gamma   90.00
#
_symmetry.space_group_name_H-M   'P 1'
#
loop_
_entity.id
_entity.type
_entity.pdbx_description
1 polymer ?
#
loop_
_entity_poly.entity_id
_entity_poly.type
_entity_poly.pdbx_seq_one_letter_code
_entity_poly.pdbx_strand_id
1 'polypeptide(L)'
;MTRAPCVRFNSAKRAAELKFYLEEPNNYDTLSMVFYRSSRFGRLQTITCAIVGKNLYMRFICSTGDAMGMNMVSKGVQNVLDFLQNDFPDMDVIGISGNYCSDRKPAAVNWIEGRGKIGGL
;
A
#
# COMPACT_ATOMS: atom_id res chain seq x y z
N MET A 1 9.10 -1.45 -7.08
CA MET A 1 9.28 -1.44 -5.62
C MET A 1 7.94 -1.59 -4.94
N THR A 2 7.84 -2.32 -3.82
CA THR A 2 6.58 -2.53 -3.11
C THR A 2 6.66 -2.13 -1.64
N ARG A 3 5.59 -1.56 -1.13
CA ARG A 3 5.40 -1.26 0.30
C ARG A 3 3.99 -1.64 0.70
N ALA A 4 3.85 -2.22 1.88
CA ALA A 4 2.56 -2.74 2.30
C ALA A 4 2.23 -2.37 3.75
N PRO A 5 1.57 -1.22 3.95
CA PRO A 5 1.02 -0.86 5.24
C PRO A 5 -0.14 -1.78 5.63
N CYS A 6 -0.33 -1.89 6.95
CA CYS A 6 -1.49 -2.55 7.55
C CYS A 6 -2.25 -1.53 8.39
N VAL A 7 -3.55 -1.48 8.17
CA VAL A 7 -4.48 -0.65 8.93
C VAL A 7 -5.57 -1.51 9.55
N ARG A 8 -6.17 -1.03 10.64
CA ARG A 8 -7.26 -1.70 11.33
C ARG A 8 -8.43 -0.77 11.53
N PHE A 9 -9.62 -1.37 11.47
CA PHE A 9 -10.87 -0.70 11.76
C PHE A 9 -11.60 -1.36 12.92
N ASN A 10 -12.66 -0.70 13.40
CA ASN A 10 -13.55 -1.26 14.41
C ASN A 10 -14.42 -2.42 13.88
N SER A 11 -14.61 -2.50 12.56
CA SER A 11 -15.43 -3.51 11.88
C SER A 11 -14.83 -3.94 10.53
N ALA A 12 -15.07 -5.20 10.15
CA ALA A 12 -14.71 -5.73 8.83
C ALA A 12 -15.42 -4.98 7.69
N LYS A 13 -16.62 -4.45 7.94
CA LYS A 13 -17.36 -3.64 6.95
C LYS A 13 -16.59 -2.36 6.58
N ARG A 14 -16.04 -1.65 7.57
CA ARG A 14 -15.24 -0.44 7.34
C ARG A 14 -13.95 -0.74 6.58
N ALA A 15 -13.29 -1.85 6.93
CA ALA A 15 -12.13 -2.33 6.17
C ALA A 15 -12.48 -2.63 4.70
N ALA A 16 -13.67 -3.17 4.44
CA ALA A 16 -14.17 -3.40 3.07
C ALA A 16 -14.47 -2.09 2.33
N GLU A 17 -15.08 -1.11 3.00
CA GLU A 17 -15.32 0.21 2.40
C GLU A 17 -14.01 0.88 1.95
N LEU A 18 -12.96 0.84 2.78
CA LEU A 18 -11.64 1.35 2.37
C LEU A 18 -11.06 0.53 1.21
N LYS A 19 -11.19 -0.80 1.23
CA LYS A 19 -10.74 -1.63 0.10
C LYS A 19 -11.42 -1.21 -1.21
N PHE A 20 -12.74 -1.08 -1.23
CA PHE A 20 -13.47 -0.67 -2.42
C PHE A 20 -13.05 0.74 -2.88
N TYR A 21 -12.84 1.65 -1.94
CA TYR A 21 -12.34 2.99 -2.26
C TYR A 21 -10.98 2.96 -2.98
N LEU A 22 -10.06 2.10 -2.54
CA LEU A 22 -8.71 1.98 -3.11
C LEU A 22 -8.68 1.24 -4.46
N GLU A 23 -9.61 0.31 -4.69
CA GLU A 23 -9.71 -0.47 -5.93
C GLU A 23 -10.62 0.21 -6.98
N GLU A 24 -11.37 1.24 -6.60
CA GLU A 24 -12.22 2.04 -7.51
C GLU A 24 -11.36 2.83 -8.51
N PRO A 25 -11.49 2.59 -9.83
CA PRO A 25 -10.67 3.26 -10.86
C PRO A 25 -10.79 4.78 -10.83
N ASN A 26 -11.97 5.32 -10.48
CA ASN A 26 -12.20 6.77 -10.40
C ASN A 26 -11.37 7.45 -9.30
N ASN A 27 -10.97 6.70 -8.26
CA ASN A 27 -10.15 7.24 -7.17
C ASN A 27 -8.65 7.10 -7.44
N TYR A 28 -8.26 6.27 -8.41
CA TYR A 28 -6.86 6.00 -8.70
C TYR A 28 -6.07 7.27 -9.04
N ASP A 29 -6.64 8.16 -9.86
CA ASP A 29 -5.96 9.40 -10.24
C ASP A 29 -5.68 10.29 -9.03
N THR A 30 -6.65 10.43 -8.13
CA THR A 30 -6.50 11.17 -6.86
C THR A 30 -5.43 10.55 -5.96
N LEU A 31 -5.49 9.23 -5.76
CA LEU A 31 -4.52 8.48 -4.95
C LEU A 31 -3.10 8.59 -5.54
N SER A 32 -2.99 8.51 -6.87
CA SER A 32 -1.72 8.67 -7.56
C SER A 32 -1.17 10.08 -7.39
N MET A 33 -2.02 11.12 -7.51
CA MET A 33 -1.62 12.51 -7.32
C MET A 33 -1.13 12.78 -5.90
N VAL A 34 -1.82 12.26 -4.89
CA VAL A 34 -1.39 12.38 -3.49
C VAL A 34 -0.05 11.67 -3.26
N PHE A 35 0.13 10.48 -3.83
CA PHE A 35 1.40 9.75 -3.78
C PHE A 35 2.54 10.56 -4.44
N TYR A 36 2.28 11.16 -5.60
CA TYR A 36 3.24 11.98 -6.37
C TYR A 36 3.70 13.24 -5.65
N ARG A 37 2.89 13.81 -4.75
CA ARG A 37 3.31 14.98 -3.95
C ARG A 37 4.61 14.73 -3.17
N SER A 38 4.91 13.47 -2.86
CA SER A 38 6.14 13.10 -2.15
C SER A 38 7.40 13.01 -3.04
N SER A 39 7.25 12.80 -4.35
CA SER A 39 8.38 12.58 -5.26
C SER A 39 7.99 12.66 -6.74
N ARG A 40 8.87 13.25 -7.55
CA ARG A 40 8.72 13.34 -9.01
C ARG A 40 9.06 12.03 -9.74
N PHE A 41 9.79 11.12 -9.10
CA PHE A 41 10.30 9.88 -9.72
C PHE A 41 9.46 8.64 -9.38
N GLY A 42 8.75 8.67 -8.24
CA GLY A 42 7.98 7.54 -7.76
C GLY A 42 6.61 7.51 -8.42
N ARG A 43 6.34 6.54 -9.30
CA ARG A 43 5.03 6.34 -9.93
C ARG A 43 4.24 5.24 -9.24
N LEU A 44 3.06 5.55 -8.72
CA LEU A 44 2.09 4.53 -8.34
C LEU A 44 1.69 3.75 -9.60
N GLN A 45 1.62 2.43 -9.51
CA GLN A 45 1.19 1.54 -10.60
C GLN A 45 -0.14 0.88 -10.26
N THR A 46 -0.22 0.31 -9.06
CA THR A 46 -1.40 -0.44 -8.62
C THR A 46 -1.39 -0.50 -7.10
N ILE A 47 -2.57 -0.59 -6.51
CA ILE A 47 -2.78 -0.91 -5.10
C ILE A 47 -3.59 -2.20 -5.04
N THR A 48 -3.08 -3.23 -4.38
CA THR A 48 -3.84 -4.47 -4.15
C THR A 48 -4.19 -4.60 -2.67
N CYS A 49 -5.43 -4.97 -2.37
CA CYS A 49 -5.96 -4.96 -1.01
C CYS A 49 -6.43 -6.34 -0.53
N ALA A 50 -5.89 -6.78 0.61
CA ALA A 50 -6.27 -8.03 1.27
C ALA A 50 -6.88 -7.75 2.67
N ILE A 51 -8.11 -8.19 2.88
CA ILE A 51 -8.81 -8.05 4.17
C ILE A 51 -8.63 -9.33 4.99
N VAL A 52 -8.29 -9.16 6.26
CA VAL A 52 -8.26 -10.25 7.25
C VAL A 52 -9.02 -9.79 8.50
N GLY A 53 -10.30 -10.18 8.58
CA GLY A 53 -11.20 -9.75 9.64
C GLY A 53 -11.36 -8.22 9.63
N LYS A 54 -10.85 -7.55 10.67
CA LYS A 54 -10.90 -6.08 10.81
C LYS A 54 -9.64 -5.36 10.31
N ASN A 55 -8.64 -6.12 9.87
CA ASN A 55 -7.38 -5.57 9.35
C ASN A 55 -7.41 -5.54 7.83
N LEU A 56 -6.87 -4.48 7.24
CA LEU A 56 -6.68 -4.32 5.82
C LEU A 56 -5.18 -4.18 5.51
N TYR A 57 -4.68 -5.07 4.67
CA TYR A 57 -3.33 -5.01 4.12
C TYR A 57 -3.41 -4.42 2.72
N MET A 58 -2.69 -3.32 2.50
CA MET A 58 -2.69 -2.61 1.22
C MET A 58 -1.29 -2.71 0.65
N ARG A 59 -1.13 -3.29 -0.54
CA ARG A 59 0.16 -3.42 -1.21
C ARG A 59 0.26 -2.41 -2.33
N PHE A 60 1.11 -1.40 -2.11
CA PHE A 60 1.42 -0.38 -3.09
C PHE A 60 2.53 -0.89 -4.00
N ILE A 61 2.24 -0.96 -5.29
CA ILE A 61 3.21 -1.27 -6.34
C ILE A 61 3.60 0.04 -7.01
N CYS A 62 4.88 0.37 -6.95
CA CYS A 62 5.40 1.64 -7.45
C CYS A 62 6.64 1.43 -8.32
N SER A 63 6.79 2.21 -9.37
CA SER A 63 8.05 2.35 -10.12
C SER A 63 8.88 3.49 -9.51
N THR A 64 10.19 3.31 -9.39
CA THR A 64 11.11 4.26 -8.72
C THR A 64 12.23 4.76 -9.63
N GLY A 65 12.07 4.62 -10.95
CA GLY A 65 13.12 4.93 -11.92
C GLY A 65 14.39 4.14 -11.64
N ASP A 66 15.53 4.82 -11.65
CA ASP A 66 16.86 4.22 -11.41
C ASP A 66 17.23 4.09 -9.92
N ALA A 67 16.39 4.59 -9.01
CA ALA A 67 16.65 4.52 -7.58
C ALA A 67 16.14 3.23 -6.96
N MET A 68 16.85 2.70 -5.94
CA MET A 68 16.35 1.62 -5.08
C MET A 68 15.00 1.98 -4.44
N GLY A 69 14.78 3.27 -4.14
CA GLY A 69 13.44 3.85 -3.98
C GLY A 69 12.69 3.55 -2.67
N MET A 70 13.29 2.84 -1.71
CA MET A 70 12.60 2.43 -0.48
C MET A 70 12.06 3.61 0.35
N ASN A 71 12.87 4.65 0.56
CA ASN A 71 12.46 5.83 1.34
C ASN A 71 11.40 6.66 0.61
N MET A 72 11.50 6.72 -0.71
CA MET A 72 10.58 7.44 -1.58
C MET A 72 9.18 6.82 -1.52
N VAL A 73 9.10 5.49 -1.71
CA VAL A 73 7.84 4.77 -1.63
C VAL A 73 7.25 4.85 -0.22
N SER A 74 8.07 4.76 0.83
CA SER A 74 7.59 4.87 2.21
C SER A 74 6.95 6.23 2.49
N LYS A 75 7.55 7.33 2.02
CA LYS A 75 6.97 8.68 2.14
C LYS A 75 5.70 8.84 1.32
N GLY A 76 5.67 8.34 0.08
CA GLY A 76 4.49 8.39 -0.77
C GLY A 76 3.31 7.62 -0.18
N VAL A 77 3.56 6.43 0.36
CA VAL A 77 2.54 5.65 1.07
C VAL A 77 2.06 6.41 2.31
N GLN A 78 2.95 7.04 3.08
CA GLN A 78 2.54 7.81 4.24
C GLN A 78 1.59 8.95 3.87
N ASN A 79 1.90 9.72 2.83
CA ASN A 79 1.01 10.78 2.36
C ASN A 79 -0.36 10.26 1.95
N VAL A 80 -0.44 9.08 1.33
CA VAL A 80 -1.71 8.46 0.98
C VAL A 80 -2.47 8.03 2.24
N LEU A 81 -1.80 7.45 3.23
CA LEU A 81 -2.44 7.11 4.51
C LEU A 81 -2.96 8.35 5.25
N ASP A 82 -2.19 9.43 5.27
CA ASP A 82 -2.60 10.70 5.90
C ASP A 82 -3.78 11.34 5.14
N PHE A 83 -3.82 11.21 3.81
CA PHE A 83 -4.97 11.63 3.01
C PHE A 83 -6.22 10.81 3.36
N LEU A 84 -6.09 9.48 3.41
CA LEU A 84 -7.19 8.57 3.74
C LEU A 84 -7.72 8.79 5.16
N GLN A 85 -6.89 9.21 6.12
CA GLN A 85 -7.36 9.53 7.48
C GLN A 85 -8.38 10.68 7.51
N ASN A 86 -8.41 11.56 6.51
CA ASN A 86 -9.44 12.62 6.46
C ASN A 86 -10.85 12.05 6.24
N ASP A 87 -10.97 11.05 5.36
CA ASP A 87 -12.24 10.41 5.02
C ASP A 87 -12.54 9.18 5.91
N PHE A 88 -11.50 8.58 6.48
CA PHE A 88 -11.54 7.41 7.36
C PHE A 88 -10.84 7.71 8.70
N PRO A 89 -11.40 8.61 9.53
CA PRO A 89 -10.77 9.00 10.81
C PRO A 89 -10.76 7.87 11.85
N ASP A 90 -11.56 6.82 11.65
CA ASP A 90 -11.60 5.59 12.44
C ASP A 90 -10.55 4.54 12.01
N MET A 91 -9.70 4.88 11.03
CA MET A 91 -8.59 4.05 10.57
C MET A 91 -7.41 4.12 11.55
N ASP A 92 -7.07 2.99 12.14
CA ASP A 92 -5.87 2.85 12.99
C ASP A 92 -4.70 2.31 12.17
N VAL A 93 -3.63 3.09 12.04
CA VAL A 93 -2.43 2.71 11.27
C VAL A 93 -1.50 1.87 12.14
N ILE A 94 -1.65 0.54 12.07
CA ILE A 94 -0.83 -0.42 12.83
C ILE A 94 0.65 -0.33 12.43
N GLY A 95 0.93 -0.09 11.15
CA GLY A 95 2.30 0.11 10.70
C GLY A 95 2.45 0.39 9.21
N ILE A 96 3.33 1.35 8.90
CA ILE A 96 3.76 1.73 7.54
C ILE A 96 4.58 0.62 6.88
N SER A 97 5.25 -0.18 7.71
CA SER A 97 5.83 -1.48 7.37
C SER A 97 5.05 -2.55 8.11
N GLY A 98 3.78 -2.73 7.75
CA GLY A 98 2.88 -3.68 8.39
C GLY A 98 3.19 -5.14 8.04
N ASN A 99 4.46 -5.55 8.08
CA ASN A 99 4.94 -6.93 7.86
C ASN A 99 4.40 -7.68 6.62
N TYR A 100 3.72 -6.99 5.71
CA TYR A 100 3.36 -7.41 4.35
C TYR A 100 4.42 -6.93 3.34
N CYS A 101 5.51 -6.36 3.85
CA CYS A 101 6.85 -6.63 3.34
C CYS A 101 7.45 -7.60 4.35
N SER A 102 7.59 -8.89 4.03
CA SER A 102 8.34 -9.77 4.92
C SER A 102 9.81 -9.40 4.83
N ASP A 103 10.27 -8.63 5.80
CA ASP A 103 11.64 -8.74 6.24
C ASP A 103 11.66 -9.82 7.34
N ARG A 104 12.31 -10.95 7.04
CA ARG A 104 12.72 -12.02 7.99
C ARG A 104 11.64 -12.84 8.73
N LYS A 105 10.44 -13.06 8.18
CA LYS A 105 9.51 -14.13 8.64
C LYS A 105 8.72 -14.76 7.47
N PRO A 106 8.44 -16.07 7.46
CA PRO A 106 7.68 -16.70 6.38
C PRO A 106 6.20 -16.25 6.44
N ALA A 107 5.69 -15.65 5.37
CA ALA A 107 4.29 -15.31 5.20
C ALA A 107 3.80 -15.77 3.81
N ALA A 108 2.68 -16.51 3.77
CA ALA A 108 2.14 -17.20 2.59
C ALA A 108 1.83 -16.28 1.39
N VAL A 109 1.70 -14.98 1.62
CA VAL A 109 1.48 -13.95 0.61
C VAL A 109 2.68 -13.79 -0.35
N ASN A 110 3.92 -13.91 0.14
CA ASN A 110 5.09 -13.75 -0.72
C ASN A 110 5.27 -14.92 -1.70
N TRP A 111 4.71 -16.07 -1.38
CA TRP A 111 4.75 -17.25 -2.24
C TRP A 111 3.83 -17.10 -3.46
N ILE A 112 2.78 -16.28 -3.35
CA ILE A 112 1.74 -16.14 -4.38
C ILE A 112 1.99 -14.92 -5.29
N GLU A 113 2.50 -13.79 -4.77
CA GLU A 113 2.51 -12.52 -5.53
C GLU A 113 3.89 -11.98 -5.93
N GLY A 114 4.98 -12.68 -5.60
CA GLY A 114 6.36 -12.36 -6.03
C GLY A 114 6.92 -11.01 -5.55
N ARG A 115 8.24 -10.88 -5.48
CA ARG A 115 8.92 -9.59 -5.17
C ARG A 115 10.27 -9.49 -5.89
N GLY A 116 10.37 -8.61 -6.89
CA GLY A 116 11.63 -8.25 -7.56
C GLY A 116 11.86 -8.89 -8.95
N LYS A 117 12.99 -8.56 -9.59
CA LYS A 117 13.37 -9.13 -10.91
C LYS A 117 13.55 -10.64 -10.78
N ILE A 118 12.78 -11.38 -11.57
CA ILE A 118 13.06 -12.77 -11.91
C ILE A 118 14.25 -12.71 -12.88
N GLY A 119 15.46 -12.85 -12.36
CA GLY A 119 16.64 -13.05 -13.18
C GLY A 119 16.69 -14.50 -13.62
N GLY A 120 16.57 -14.73 -14.93
CA GLY A 120 17.03 -15.94 -15.63
C GLY A 120 16.11 -17.15 -15.53
N LEU A 121 15.31 -17.36 -16.57
CA LEU A 121 15.64 -18.37 -17.60
C LEU A 121 15.46 -17.72 -18.97
#